data_AF-A0AAV7FXX4-F1
#
_entry.id   AF-A0AAV7FXX4-F1
#
_cell.length_a   1.000
_cell.length_b   1.000
_cell.length_c   1.000
_cell.angle_alpha   90.00
_cell.angle_beta   90.00
_cell.angle_gamma   90.00
#
_symmetry.space_group_name_H-M   'P 1'
#
loop_
_entity.id
_entity.type
_entity.pdbx_description
1 polymer ?
#
loop_
_entity_poly.entity_id
_entity_poly.type
_entity_poly.pdbx_seq_one_letter_code
_entity_poly.pdbx_strand_id
1 'polypeptide(L)' 'MFDIEVESPIISIWVSHPNLKPHLFSPRIVHGLSSLFNWPPKTNNATSCGSRPSVVWVLVELDITK' A
#
# COMPACT_ATOMS: atom_id res chain seq x y z
N MET A 1 20.61 -16.81 25.83
CA MET A 1 19.41 -17.54 25.42
C MET A 1 18.89 -16.77 24.23
N PHE A 2 19.05 -17.31 23.03
CA PHE A 2 18.49 -16.68 21.82
C PHE A 2 16.97 -16.77 21.97
N ASP A 3 16.33 -15.64 22.24
CA ASP A 3 14.89 -15.53 22.19
C ASP A 3 14.45 -15.97 20.80
N ILE A 4 13.62 -17.01 20.77
CA ILE A 4 12.94 -17.48 19.57
C ILE A 4 12.33 -16.24 18.92
N GLU A 5 12.79 -15.97 17.71
CA GLU A 5 12.27 -14.92 16.82
C GLU A 5 10.75 -15.07 16.78
N VAL A 6 10.04 -14.28 17.58
CA VAL A 6 8.62 -14.06 17.37
C VAL A 6 8.58 -13.28 16.07
N GLU A 7 8.42 -14.02 14.97
CA GLU A 7 8.14 -13.43 13.67
C GLU A 7 6.97 -12.46 13.87
N SER A 8 7.20 -11.20 13.51
CA SER A 8 6.16 -10.18 13.67
C SER A 8 4.91 -10.67 12.96
N PRO A 9 3.74 -10.68 13.61
CA PRO A 9 2.48 -11.09 12.97
C PRO A 9 2.01 -10.11 11.88
N ILE A 10 2.82 -9.11 11.58
CA ILE A 10 2.56 -8.09 10.59
C ILE A 10 3.06 -8.59 9.24
N ILE A 11 2.13 -8.88 8.32
CA ILE A 11 2.45 -9.25 6.94
C ILE A 11 2.28 -8.06 6.00
N SER A 12 3.13 -7.96 4.98
CA SER A 12 3.01 -6.97 3.91
C SER A 12 2.25 -7.54 2.71
N ILE A 13 1.12 -6.93 2.35
CA ILE A 13 0.32 -7.33 1.19
C ILE A 13 0.14 -6.19 0.20
N TRP A 14 0.06 -6.52 -1.08
CA TRP A 14 -0.24 -5.58 -2.15
C TRP A 14 -1.74 -5.52 -2.41
N VAL A 15 -2.34 -4.35 -2.24
CA VAL A 15 -3.77 -4.11 -2.50
C VAL A 15 -3.93 -3.25 -3.74
N SER A 16 -4.83 -3.67 -4.64
CA SER A 16 -5.15 -2.92 -5.85
C SER A 16 -6.46 -2.15 -5.69
N HIS A 17 -6.46 -0.90 -6.16
CA HIS A 17 -7.65 -0.06 -6.29
C HIS A 17 -7.91 0.18 -7.79
N PRO A 18 -8.73 -0.68 -8.43
CA PRO A 18 -9.05 -0.56 -9.85
C PRO A 18 -10.06 0.57 -10.10
N ASN A 19 -10.21 0.94 -11.38
CA ASN A 19 -11.18 1.91 -11.87
C ASN A 19 -11.01 3.33 -11.32
N LEU A 20 -9.78 3.70 -10.95
CA LEU A 20 -9.50 5.09 -10.65
C LEU A 20 -9.63 5.90 -11.94
N LYS A 21 -10.47 6.94 -11.92
CA LYS A 21 -10.56 7.85 -13.06
C LYS A 21 -9.21 8.54 -13.23
N PRO A 22 -8.66 8.69 -14.45
CA PRO A 22 -7.34 9.29 -14.65
C PRO A 22 -7.20 10.70 -14.03
N HIS A 23 -8.27 11.50 -13.99
CA HIS A 23 -8.25 12.82 -13.34
C HIS A 23 -8.20 12.77 -11.80
N LEU A 24 -8.47 11.61 -11.19
CA LEU A 24 -8.29 11.36 -9.76
C LEU A 24 -6.91 10.76 -9.47
N PHE A 25 -6.11 10.44 -10.49
CA PHE A 25 -4.74 9.97 -10.32
C PHE A 25 -3.82 11.16 -10.05
N SER A 26 -3.81 11.62 -8.79
CA SER A 26 -2.90 12.67 -8.31
C SER A 26 -2.08 12.15 -7.13
N PRO A 27 -0.84 12.63 -6.94
CA PRO A 27 -0.01 12.24 -5.79
C PRO A 27 -0.72 12.45 -4.45
N ARG A 28 -1.55 13.50 -4.33
CA ARG A 28 -2.33 13.77 -3.11
C ARG A 28 -3.40 12.71 -2.85
N ILE A 29 -4.11 12.29 -3.89
CA ILE A 29 -5.16 11.26 -3.77
C ILE A 29 -4.53 9.90 -3.49
N VAL A 30 -3.45 9.54 -4.20
CA VAL A 30 -2.70 8.31 -3.95
C VAL A 30 -2.13 8.27 -2.53
N HIS A 31 -1.57 9.38 -2.06
CA HIS A 31 -1.11 9.52 -0.67
C HIS A 31 -2.28 9.41 0.33
N GLY A 32 -3.43 10.02 0.04
CA GLY A 32 -4.63 9.91 0.88
C GLY A 32 -5.13 8.46 1.00
N LEU A 33 -5.23 7.73 -0.13
CA LEU A 33 -5.63 6.32 -0.15
C LEU A 33 -4.70 5.43 0.68
N SER A 34 -3.42 5.75 0.66
CA SER A 34 -2.40 4.95 1.34
C SER A 34 -2.21 5.36 2.81
N SER A 35 -2.56 6.60 3.18
CA SER A 35 -2.58 7.05 4.58
C SER A 35 -3.60 6.32 5.46
N LEU A 36 -4.58 5.62 4.86
CA LEU A 36 -5.52 4.76 5.58
C LEU A 36 -4.85 3.55 6.23
N PHE A 37 -3.62 3.23 5.82
CA PHE A 37 -2.93 1.99 6.19
C PHE A 37 -1.65 2.27 6.97
N ASN A 38 -1.74 2.99 8.10
CA ASN A 38 -0.79 3.14 9.23
C ASN A 38 0.76 3.17 8.97
N TRP A 39 1.24 3.30 7.74
CA TRP A 39 2.64 3.13 7.33
C TRP A 39 2.98 4.15 6.24
N PRO A 40 4.25 4.61 6.11
CA PRO A 40 4.65 5.46 4.99
C PRO A 40 4.27 4.79 3.66
N PRO A 41 3.51 5.48 2.80
CA PRO A 41 2.83 4.84 1.69
C PRO A 41 3.83 4.33 0.65
N LYS A 42 4.02 3.01 0.58
CA LYS A 42 4.76 2.36 -0.51
C LYS A 42 3.78 2.08 -1.64
N THR A 43 4.04 2.71 -2.79
CA THR A 43 3.30 2.47 -4.03
C THR A 43 4.17 1.71 -5.02
N ASN A 44 3.58 0.90 -5.89
CA ASN A 44 4.37 0.20 -6.91
C ASN A 44 4.92 1.19 -7.98
N ASN A 45 5.87 0.72 -8.79
CA ASN A 45 6.52 1.56 -9.81
C ASN A 45 5.52 2.14 -10.84
N ALA A 46 4.49 1.37 -11.20
CA ALA A 46 3.48 1.84 -12.15
C ALA A 46 2.65 3.01 -11.58
N THR A 47 2.41 2.99 -10.27
CA THR A 47 1.70 4.06 -9.54
C THR A 47 2.62 5.27 -9.34
N SER A 48 3.89 5.07 -8.98
CA SER A 48 4.83 6.19 -8.80
C SER A 48 5.14 6.91 -10.12
N CYS A 49 5.25 6.17 -11.22
CA CYS A 49 5.49 6.74 -12.55
C CYS A 49 4.22 7.20 -13.27
N GLY A 50 3.03 6.90 -12.71
CA GLY A 50 1.75 7.20 -13.36
C GLY A 50 1.51 6.50 -14.70
N SER A 51 2.22 5.40 -14.97
CA SER A 51 2.11 4.67 -16.23
C SER A 51 0.81 3.86 -16.35
N ARG A 52 0.11 3.63 -15.23
CA ARG A 52 -1.19 2.95 -15.18
C ARG A 52 -2.18 3.73 -14.29
N PRO A 53 -2.72 4.87 -14.76
CA PRO A 53 -3.52 5.76 -13.92
C PRO A 53 -4.88 5.18 -13.51
N SER A 54 -5.30 4.08 -14.14
CA SER A 54 -6.55 3.37 -13.85
C SER A 54 -6.47 2.42 -12.65
N VAL A 55 -5.26 2.08 -12.20
CA VAL A 55 -5.04 1.11 -11.11
C VAL A 55 -3.95 1.62 -10.18
N VAL A 56 -4.29 1.80 -8.91
CA VAL A 56 -3.34 2.15 -7.86
C VAL A 56 -3.01 0.89 -7.07
N TRP A 57 -1.71 0.65 -6.84
CA TRP A 57 -1.24 -0.41 -5.96
C TRP A 57 -0.60 0.20 -4.72
N VAL A 58 -1.10 -0.22 -3.55
CA VAL A 58 -0.61 0.23 -2.24
C VAL A 58 -0.12 -0.99 -1.47
N LEU A 59 1.03 -0.87 -0.82
CA LEU A 59 1.49 -1.85 0.16
C LEU A 59 0.83 -1.57 1.50
N VAL A 60 0.21 -2.59 2.08
CA VAL A 60 -0.50 -2.53 3.35
C VAL A 60 0.16 -3.50 4.32
N GLU A 61 0.41 -3.04 5.53
CA GLU A 61 0.81 -3.89 6.65
C GLU A 61 -0.44 -4.37 7.39
N LEU A 62 -0.63 -5.70 7.43
CA LEU A 62 -1.75 -6.35 8.07
C LEU A 62 -1.26 -7.12 9.30
N ASP A 63 -1.80 -6.77 10.46
CA ASP A 63 -1.64 -7.54 11.69
C ASP A 63 -2.61 -8.74 11.68
N ILE A 64 -2.06 -9.96 11.59
CA ILE A 64 -2.86 -11.19 11.51
C ILE A 64 -3.24 -11.76 12.88
N THR A 65 -2.89 -11.08 13.97
CA THR A 65 -3.27 -11.50 15.34
C THR A 65 -4.60 -10.93 15.82
N LYS A 66 -5.23 -10.04 15.04
CA LYS A 66 -6.52 -9.41 15.34
C LYS A 66 -7.71 -10.07 14.64
#